data_AF-A0A1B1ZA82-F1
#
_entry.id   AF-A0A1B1ZA82-F1
#
_cell.length_a   1.000
_cell.length_b   1.000
_cell.length_c   1.000
_cell.angle_alpha   90.00
_cell.angle_beta   90.00
_cell.angle_gamma   90.00
#
_symmetry.space_group_name_H-M   'P 1'
#
loop_
_entity.id
_entity.type
_entity.pdbx_description
1 polymer ?
#
loop_
_entity_poly.entity_id
_entity_poly.type
_entity_poly.pdbx_seq_one_letter_code
_entity_poly.pdbx_strand_id
1 'polypeptide(L)'
;MTAKNLVTILLGAWLIVGIFVDGFAHTHNKPETFFSPWHAILYSGFLATALWMIWITYQNAKKIGVPFKKGIPTGYGLGILGVVLFFIGGVCDMTWHIIFGIEEDIAALLSPSHLLLLIGVLLIITSPYRMGEKELKHSPSFKEFFSTLLSYTLSVAVLSFFMMYTWAFNHGWVAAKATALFITDDTAFQNIIRMGISNTIITTTFLMVPVYFLLKRWTLPFGSITLFYTVNFVLMTIIRGFENAEVIGIGVVAGLLADIFIQHKKFTALAVVLPLFIWVVFYVGILKAWVGILNCGRVQLY
;
A
#
# COMPACT_ATOMS: atom_id res chain seq x y z
N MET A 1 -21.79 -10.57 -0.29
CA MET A 1 -21.28 -9.18 -0.44
C MET A 1 -22.41 -8.21 -0.16
N THR A 2 -22.30 -7.35 0.85
CA THR A 2 -23.30 -6.30 1.07
C THR A 2 -22.97 -5.09 0.19
N ALA A 3 -23.96 -4.55 -0.53
CA ALA A 3 -23.76 -3.42 -1.44
C ALA A 3 -23.08 -2.22 -0.75
N LYS A 4 -23.40 -1.99 0.53
CA LYS A 4 -22.77 -0.94 1.35
C LYS A 4 -21.25 -1.05 1.46
N ASN A 5 -20.73 -2.27 1.66
CA ASN A 5 -19.30 -2.50 1.81
C ASN A 5 -18.56 -2.29 0.51
N LEU A 6 -19.17 -2.69 -0.61
CA LEU A 6 -18.60 -2.46 -1.92
C LEU A 6 -18.48 -0.97 -2.20
N VAL A 7 -19.55 -0.19 -1.99
CA VAL A 7 -19.50 1.27 -2.19
C VAL A 7 -18.48 1.91 -1.26
N THR A 8 -18.47 1.55 0.03
CA THR A 8 -17.49 2.09 0.99
C THR A 8 -16.06 1.84 0.54
N ILE A 9 -15.73 0.63 0.09
CA ILE A 9 -14.35 0.34 -0.29
C ILE A 9 -13.96 0.93 -1.65
N LEU A 10 -14.89 1.12 -2.57
CA LEU A 10 -14.61 1.81 -3.84
C LEU A 10 -14.34 3.30 -3.62
N LEU A 11 -15.09 3.95 -2.73
CA LEU A 11 -14.81 5.33 -2.32
C LEU A 11 -13.50 5.42 -1.51
N GLY A 12 -13.25 4.45 -0.63
CA GLY A 12 -11.97 4.32 0.06
C GLY A 12 -10.80 4.11 -0.90
N ALA A 13 -10.99 3.35 -1.98
CA ALA A 13 -9.99 3.16 -3.03
C ALA A 13 -9.66 4.47 -3.75
N TRP A 14 -10.65 5.32 -4.02
CA TRP A 14 -10.40 6.67 -4.53
C TRP A 14 -9.50 7.46 -3.57
N LEU A 15 -9.83 7.51 -2.29
CA LEU A 15 -8.96 8.14 -1.28
C LEU A 15 -7.53 7.58 -1.32
N ILE A 16 -7.37 6.25 -1.34
CA ILE A 16 -6.05 5.63 -1.37
C ILE A 16 -5.29 5.97 -2.65
N VAL A 17 -5.92 5.90 -3.81
CA VAL A 17 -5.29 6.30 -5.07
C VAL A 17 -4.86 7.77 -5.01
N GLY A 18 -5.66 8.65 -4.38
CA GLY A 18 -5.29 10.04 -4.11
C GLY A 18 -3.98 10.15 -3.33
N ILE A 19 -3.79 9.38 -2.25
CA ILE A 19 -2.54 9.35 -1.46
C ILE A 19 -1.34 8.94 -2.32
N PHE A 20 -1.49 7.92 -3.16
CA PHE A 20 -0.39 7.46 -4.03
C PHE A 20 -0.04 8.46 -5.13
N VAL A 21 -1.04 9.15 -5.68
CA VAL A 21 -0.85 10.22 -6.67
C VAL A 21 -0.17 11.45 -6.03
N ASP A 22 -0.51 11.74 -4.78
CA ASP A 22 0.13 12.79 -3.99
C ASP A 22 1.61 12.48 -3.70
N GLY A 23 1.91 11.25 -3.26
CA GLY A 23 3.31 10.82 -3.09
C GLY A 23 4.10 10.78 -4.39
N PHE A 24 3.46 10.54 -5.54
CA PHE A 24 4.11 10.72 -6.85
C PHE A 24 4.52 12.17 -7.08
N ALA A 25 3.66 13.14 -6.76
CA ALA A 25 3.95 14.56 -6.95
C ALA A 25 5.17 15.00 -6.13
N HIS A 26 5.20 14.61 -4.85
CA HIS A 26 6.32 14.87 -3.94
C HIS A 26 7.65 14.27 -4.43
N THR A 27 7.63 13.04 -4.97
CA THR A 27 8.85 12.37 -5.46
C THR A 27 9.34 12.86 -6.81
N HIS A 28 8.53 13.65 -7.53
CA HIS A 28 8.84 14.15 -8.88
C HIS A 28 8.98 15.67 -8.96
N ASN A 29 9.18 16.34 -7.81
CA ASN A 29 9.36 17.80 -7.71
C ASN A 29 8.28 18.56 -8.48
N LYS A 30 7.02 18.10 -8.37
CA LYS A 30 5.89 18.81 -8.97
C LYS A 30 5.56 20.06 -8.15
N PRO A 31 4.82 21.03 -8.70
CA PRO A 31 4.47 22.23 -7.95
C PRO A 31 3.67 21.87 -6.70
N GLU A 32 4.28 22.06 -5.54
CA GLU A 32 3.66 21.77 -4.24
C GLU A 32 3.12 23.05 -3.61
N THR A 33 1.79 23.11 -3.50
CA THR A 33 1.10 23.97 -2.55
C THR A 33 0.04 23.13 -1.85
N PHE A 34 -0.42 23.55 -0.67
CA PHE A 34 -1.47 22.84 0.05
C PHE A 34 -2.73 22.61 -0.81
N PHE A 35 -3.03 23.53 -1.73
CA PHE A 35 -4.11 23.38 -2.70
C PHE A 35 -3.55 23.05 -4.09
N SER A 36 -3.08 21.81 -4.26
CA SER A 36 -2.61 21.29 -5.55
C SER A 36 -3.67 20.40 -6.23
N PRO A 37 -3.58 20.18 -7.55
CA PRO A 37 -4.42 19.20 -8.23
C PRO A 37 -4.28 17.77 -7.67
N TRP A 38 -3.12 17.43 -7.11
CA TRP A 38 -2.84 16.12 -6.52
C TRP A 38 -3.58 15.94 -5.19
N HIS A 39 -3.50 16.96 -4.33
CA HIS A 39 -4.28 17.07 -3.10
C HIS A 39 -5.79 17.04 -3.38
N ALA A 40 -6.26 17.65 -4.47
CA ALA A 40 -7.69 17.65 -4.82
C ALA A 40 -8.26 16.23 -5.01
N ILE A 41 -7.48 15.28 -5.55
CA ILE A 41 -7.90 13.88 -5.69
C ILE A 41 -8.03 13.22 -4.32
N LEU A 42 -7.06 13.45 -3.43
CA LEU A 42 -7.08 12.97 -2.05
C LEU A 42 -8.29 13.56 -1.28
N TYR A 43 -8.46 14.87 -1.31
CA TYR A 43 -9.53 15.58 -0.59
C TYR A 43 -10.93 15.16 -1.06
N SER A 44 -11.11 15.03 -2.38
CA SER A 44 -12.39 14.57 -2.94
C SER A 44 -12.68 13.11 -2.60
N GLY A 45 -11.67 12.23 -2.63
CA GLY A 45 -11.81 10.84 -2.18
C GLY A 45 -12.16 10.73 -0.69
N PHE A 46 -11.53 11.55 0.16
CA PHE A 46 -11.85 11.64 1.58
C PHE A 46 -13.29 12.12 1.80
N LEU A 47 -13.67 13.24 1.18
CA LEU A 47 -15.00 13.83 1.31
C LEU A 47 -16.08 12.84 0.87
N ALA A 48 -15.91 12.19 -0.28
CA ALA A 48 -16.85 11.20 -0.78
C ALA A 48 -17.01 10.02 0.20
N THR A 49 -15.90 9.52 0.74
CA THR A 49 -15.92 8.41 1.72
C THR A 49 -16.59 8.82 3.04
N ALA A 50 -16.24 10.00 3.56
CA ALA A 50 -16.80 10.54 4.80
C ALA A 50 -18.31 10.77 4.69
N LEU A 51 -18.76 11.46 3.63
CA LEU A 51 -20.18 11.70 3.38
C LEU A 51 -20.95 10.40 3.21
N TRP A 52 -20.40 9.42 2.50
CA TRP A 52 -21.02 8.10 2.37
C TRP A 52 -21.18 7.39 3.71
N MET A 53 -20.15 7.38 4.55
CA MET A 53 -20.20 6.74 5.88
C MET A 53 -21.18 7.43 6.84
N ILE A 54 -21.26 8.76 6.80
CA ILE A 54 -22.24 9.54 7.55
C ILE A 54 -23.65 9.24 7.02
N TRP A 55 -23.82 9.20 5.70
CA TRP A 55 -25.09 8.92 5.04
C TRP A 55 -25.65 7.54 5.39
N ILE A 56 -24.87 6.47 5.26
CA ILE A 56 -25.34 5.12 5.62
C ILE A 56 -25.68 5.00 7.10
N THR A 57 -24.96 5.73 7.97
CA THR A 57 -25.23 5.78 9.41
C THR A 57 -26.55 6.50 9.68
N TYR A 58 -26.76 7.66 9.05
CA TYR A 58 -28.01 8.43 9.13
C TYR A 58 -29.20 7.62 8.63
N GLN A 59 -29.09 7.00 7.45
CA GLN A 59 -30.16 6.20 6.86
C GLN A 59 -30.52 5.00 7.73
N ASN A 60 -29.53 4.33 8.32
CA ASN A 60 -29.75 3.21 9.24
C ASN A 60 -30.39 3.67 10.56
N ALA A 61 -29.91 4.78 11.15
CA ALA A 61 -30.50 5.39 12.34
C ALA A 61 -31.98 5.77 12.12
N LYS A 62 -32.27 6.42 10.99
CA LYS A 62 -33.63 6.82 10.60
C LYS A 62 -34.54 5.62 10.40
N LYS A 63 -34.07 4.56 9.74
CA LYS A 63 -34.85 3.33 9.50
C LYS A 63 -35.24 2.62 10.79
N ILE A 64 -34.35 2.60 11.78
CA ILE A 64 -34.56 1.90 13.06
C ILE A 64 -35.23 2.83 14.10
N GLY A 65 -35.27 4.16 13.86
CA GLY A 65 -35.83 5.14 14.80
C GLY A 65 -34.94 5.38 16.02
N VAL A 66 -33.62 5.30 15.87
CA VAL A 66 -32.64 5.43 16.97
C VAL A 66 -31.71 6.63 16.76
N PRO A 67 -31.04 7.13 17.81
CA PRO A 67 -30.02 8.16 17.66
C PRO A 67 -28.88 7.74 16.73
N PHE A 68 -28.25 8.71 16.05
CA PHE A 68 -27.16 8.50 15.07
C PHE A 68 -26.09 7.50 15.54
N LYS A 69 -25.61 7.65 16.79
CA LYS A 69 -24.58 6.77 17.38
C LYS A 69 -24.99 5.29 17.40
N LYS A 70 -26.28 4.99 17.59
CA LYS A 70 -26.82 3.62 17.55
C LYS A 70 -27.12 3.12 16.13
N GLY A 71 -27.14 4.03 15.14
CA GLY A 71 -27.29 3.69 13.74
C GLY A 71 -26.00 3.31 13.02
N ILE A 72 -24.84 3.37 13.67
CA ILE A 72 -23.55 3.03 13.03
C ILE A 72 -23.55 1.54 12.63
N PRO A 73 -23.29 1.19 11.36
CA PRO A 73 -23.25 -0.20 10.94
C PRO A 73 -22.17 -1.02 11.67
N THR A 74 -22.42 -2.32 11.86
CA THR A 74 -21.43 -3.26 12.38
C THR A 74 -20.11 -3.15 11.60
N GLY A 75 -18.99 -2.95 12.31
CA GLY A 75 -17.66 -2.79 11.71
C GLY A 75 -17.28 -1.33 11.41
N TYR A 76 -18.22 -0.39 11.41
CA TYR A 76 -17.98 1.01 10.99
C TYR A 76 -17.70 1.95 12.17
N GLY A 77 -17.84 1.50 13.42
CA GLY A 77 -17.59 2.29 14.64
C GLY A 77 -16.25 3.04 14.61
N LEU A 78 -15.13 2.31 14.52
CA LEU A 78 -13.83 2.99 14.40
C LEU A 78 -13.66 3.71 13.06
N GLY A 79 -14.39 3.34 12.01
CA GLY A 79 -14.32 4.06 10.74
C GLY A 79 -14.85 5.49 10.85
N ILE A 80 -15.95 5.70 11.59
CA ILE A 80 -16.46 7.04 11.89
C ILE A 80 -15.46 7.83 12.75
N LEU A 81 -14.80 7.18 13.72
CA LEU A 81 -13.70 7.81 14.44
C LEU A 81 -12.55 8.18 13.49
N GLY A 82 -12.21 7.29 12.55
CA GLY A 82 -11.21 7.53 11.52
C GLY A 82 -11.52 8.76 10.65
N VAL A 83 -12.79 8.97 10.27
CA VAL A 83 -13.22 10.18 9.55
C VAL A 83 -12.89 11.44 10.35
N VAL A 84 -13.19 11.45 11.66
CA VAL A 84 -12.89 12.59 12.53
C VAL A 84 -11.39 12.80 12.68
N LEU A 85 -10.62 11.73 12.94
CA LEU A 85 -9.17 11.81 13.10
C LEU A 85 -8.47 12.25 11.81
N PHE A 86 -8.91 11.76 10.65
CA PHE A 86 -8.35 12.16 9.36
C PHE A 86 -8.63 13.64 9.07
N PHE A 87 -9.84 14.13 9.36
CA PHE A 87 -10.17 15.55 9.22
C PHE A 87 -9.30 16.42 10.12
N ILE A 88 -9.18 16.06 11.42
CA ILE A 88 -8.32 16.79 12.36
C ILE A 88 -6.86 16.74 11.90
N GLY A 89 -6.38 15.56 11.48
CA GLY A 89 -5.04 15.37 10.92
C GLY A 89 -4.77 16.30 9.75
N GLY A 90 -5.69 16.42 8.80
CA GLY A 90 -5.54 17.31 7.65
C GLY A 90 -5.54 18.80 8.02
N VAL A 91 -6.33 19.21 9.02
CA VAL A 91 -6.29 20.60 9.54
C VAL A 91 -4.97 20.88 10.26
N CYS A 92 -4.49 19.94 11.09
CA CYS A 92 -3.19 20.04 11.74
C CYS A 92 -2.05 20.09 10.71
N ASP A 93 -2.13 19.28 9.67
CA ASP A 93 -1.16 19.25 8.57
C ASP A 93 -1.11 20.57 7.80
N MET A 94 -2.28 21.10 7.44
CA MET A 94 -2.40 22.44 6.84
C MET A 94 -1.76 23.52 7.71
N THR A 95 -2.09 23.50 9.01
CA THR A 95 -1.59 24.49 9.96
C THR A 95 -0.07 24.39 10.10
N TRP A 96 0.46 23.16 10.13
CA TRP A 96 1.89 22.90 10.14
C TRP A 96 2.57 23.48 8.91
N HIS A 97 2.04 23.21 7.72
CA HIS A 97 2.59 23.72 6.47
C HIS A 97 2.57 25.25 6.36
N ILE A 98 1.55 25.90 6.93
CA ILE A 98 1.47 27.37 6.97
C ILE A 98 2.54 27.96 7.91
N ILE A 99 2.82 27.32 9.05
CA ILE A 99 3.72 27.87 10.09
C ILE A 99 5.19 27.52 9.81
N PHE A 100 5.48 26.26 9.45
CA PHE A 100 6.83 25.72 9.37
C PHE A 100 7.29 25.42 7.94
N GLY A 101 6.39 25.51 6.95
CA GLY A 101 6.66 25.14 5.57
C GLY A 101 6.41 23.65 5.27
N ILE A 102 6.73 23.25 4.04
CA ILE A 102 6.60 21.85 3.59
C ILE A 102 7.86 21.10 3.98
N GLU A 103 7.70 20.00 4.74
CA GLU A 103 8.80 19.13 5.09
C GLU A 103 9.30 18.37 3.85
N GLU A 104 10.61 18.17 3.75
CA GLU A 104 11.23 17.39 2.67
C GLU A 104 11.57 15.96 3.13
N ASP A 105 11.69 15.04 2.16
CA ASP A 105 12.13 13.66 2.35
C ASP A 105 11.31 12.81 3.35
N ILE A 106 11.98 11.94 4.11
CA ILE A 106 11.38 10.97 5.04
C ILE A 106 10.67 11.70 6.20
N ALA A 107 11.11 12.91 6.54
CA ALA A 107 10.50 13.71 7.60
C ALA A 107 9.03 13.98 7.30
N ALA A 108 8.70 14.33 6.05
CA ALA A 108 7.32 14.57 5.61
C ALA A 108 6.40 13.38 5.91
N LEU A 109 6.86 12.15 5.67
CA LEU A 109 6.07 10.93 5.95
C LEU A 109 5.87 10.67 7.46
N LEU A 110 6.82 11.07 8.29
CA LEU A 110 6.86 10.70 9.71
C LEU A 110 6.42 11.84 10.64
N SER A 111 5.94 12.96 10.06
CA SER A 111 5.42 14.08 10.84
C SER A 111 4.21 13.66 11.70
N PRO A 112 4.00 14.30 12.87
CA PRO A 112 2.86 13.96 13.72
C PRO A 112 1.49 14.07 13.02
N SER A 113 1.31 15.02 12.10
CA SER A 113 0.08 15.17 11.32
C SER A 113 -0.12 14.02 10.34
N HIS A 114 0.93 13.60 9.62
CA HIS A 114 0.89 12.47 8.71
C HIS A 114 0.61 11.14 9.43
N LEU A 115 1.17 10.93 10.62
CA LEU A 115 0.85 9.74 11.42
C LEU A 115 -0.60 9.75 11.91
N LEU A 116 -1.17 10.92 12.24
CA LEU A 116 -2.58 11.04 12.57
C LEU A 116 -3.49 10.76 11.36
N LEU A 117 -3.11 11.26 10.17
CA LEU A 117 -3.76 10.95 8.90
C LEU A 117 -3.70 9.45 8.58
N LEU A 118 -2.55 8.81 8.77
CA LEU A 118 -2.37 7.36 8.62
C LEU A 118 -3.34 6.59 9.52
N ILE A 119 -3.39 6.93 10.80
CA ILE A 119 -4.32 6.30 11.75
C ILE A 119 -5.77 6.51 11.28
N GLY A 120 -6.13 7.73 10.91
CA GLY A 120 -7.45 8.08 10.41
C GLY A 120 -7.86 7.22 9.21
N VAL A 121 -7.02 7.16 8.18
CA VAL A 121 -7.33 6.42 6.94
C VAL A 121 -7.38 4.92 7.16
N LEU A 122 -6.48 4.35 7.97
CA LEU A 122 -6.51 2.92 8.32
C LEU A 122 -7.82 2.56 9.04
N LEU A 123 -8.26 3.40 9.97
CA LEU A 123 -9.54 3.19 10.63
C LEU A 123 -10.71 3.28 9.64
N ILE A 124 -10.71 4.22 8.70
CA ILE A 124 -11.75 4.32 7.66
C ILE A 124 -11.78 3.05 6.81
N ILE A 125 -10.68 2.74 6.12
CA ILE A 125 -10.63 1.72 5.07
C ILE A 125 -10.71 0.30 5.60
N THR A 126 -10.42 0.05 6.89
CA THR A 126 -10.60 -1.27 7.53
C THR A 126 -12.06 -1.58 7.91
N SER A 127 -13.01 -0.65 7.72
CA SER A 127 -14.41 -0.89 8.11
C SER A 127 -15.05 -2.10 7.42
N PRO A 128 -14.90 -2.31 6.09
CA PRO A 128 -15.38 -3.51 5.42
C PRO A 128 -14.64 -4.79 5.86
N TYR A 129 -13.35 -4.70 6.20
CA TYR A 129 -12.59 -5.81 6.77
C TYR A 129 -13.15 -6.24 8.13
N ARG A 130 -13.34 -5.30 9.06
CA ARG A 130 -13.89 -5.53 10.41
C ARG A 130 -15.34 -6.01 10.39
N MET A 131 -16.12 -5.63 9.37
CA MET A 131 -17.43 -6.23 9.13
C MET A 131 -17.29 -7.67 8.62
N GLY A 132 -16.38 -7.91 7.68
CA GLY A 132 -16.09 -9.23 7.14
C GLY A 132 -15.69 -10.25 8.21
N GLU A 133 -14.85 -9.85 9.16
CA GLU A 133 -14.48 -10.66 10.34
C GLU A 133 -15.67 -11.14 11.16
N LYS A 134 -16.76 -10.36 11.20
CA LYS A 134 -17.95 -10.67 12.00
C LYS A 134 -18.99 -11.46 11.23
N GLU A 135 -19.08 -11.27 9.92
CA GLU A 135 -20.22 -11.73 9.12
C GLU A 135 -19.86 -12.80 8.08
N LEU A 136 -18.60 -12.90 7.64
CA LEU A 136 -18.21 -13.88 6.63
C LEU A 136 -17.98 -15.26 7.23
N LYS A 137 -18.40 -16.29 6.48
CA LYS A 137 -18.05 -17.68 6.75
C LYS A 137 -16.54 -17.87 6.64
N HIS A 138 -16.02 -18.95 7.24
CA HIS A 138 -14.61 -19.32 7.13
C HIS A 138 -14.15 -19.56 5.69
N SER A 139 -15.04 -20.05 4.82
CA SER A 139 -14.78 -20.33 3.40
C SER A 139 -15.67 -19.50 2.47
N PRO A 140 -15.44 -18.18 2.36
CA PRO A 140 -16.27 -17.32 1.53
C PRO A 140 -15.95 -17.53 0.04
N SER A 141 -16.93 -17.34 -0.83
CA SER A 141 -16.66 -17.20 -2.26
C SER A 141 -15.89 -15.91 -2.55
N PHE A 142 -15.19 -15.83 -3.68
CA PHE A 142 -14.44 -14.62 -4.07
C PHE A 142 -15.33 -13.37 -4.07
N LYS A 143 -16.54 -13.48 -4.62
CA LYS A 143 -17.51 -12.38 -4.66
C LYS A 143 -17.92 -11.92 -3.26
N GLU A 144 -18.11 -12.85 -2.32
CA GLU A 144 -18.45 -12.49 -0.94
C GLU A 144 -17.29 -11.84 -0.20
N PHE A 145 -16.07 -12.31 -0.46
CA PHE A 145 -14.85 -11.85 0.19
C PHE A 145 -14.31 -10.54 -0.37
N PHE A 146 -14.66 -10.17 -1.61
CA PHE A 146 -14.07 -9.09 -2.37
C PHE A 146 -13.93 -7.77 -1.59
N SER A 147 -14.99 -7.26 -0.96
CA SER A 147 -14.90 -5.99 -0.22
C SER A 147 -13.99 -6.07 1.02
N THR A 148 -13.97 -7.22 1.70
CA THR A 148 -13.10 -7.50 2.85
C THR A 148 -11.65 -7.62 2.40
N LEU A 149 -11.40 -8.33 1.31
CA LEU A 149 -10.08 -8.50 0.71
C LEU A 149 -9.52 -7.17 0.21
N LEU A 150 -10.32 -6.37 -0.51
CA LEU A 150 -9.88 -5.08 -1.02
C LEU A 150 -9.61 -4.09 0.12
N SER A 151 -10.45 -4.11 1.16
CA SER A 151 -10.23 -3.35 2.41
C SER A 151 -8.91 -3.70 3.08
N TYR A 152 -8.62 -5.00 3.20
CA TYR A 152 -7.35 -5.48 3.72
C TYR A 152 -6.16 -5.07 2.84
N THR A 153 -6.30 -5.26 1.53
CA THR A 153 -5.27 -4.96 0.53
C THR A 153 -4.90 -3.49 0.54
N LEU A 154 -5.89 -2.59 0.52
CA LEU A 154 -5.67 -1.15 0.56
C LEU A 154 -5.10 -0.68 1.91
N SER A 155 -5.44 -1.35 3.01
CA SER A 155 -4.82 -1.09 4.31
C SER A 155 -3.32 -1.39 4.28
N VAL A 156 -2.93 -2.54 3.73
CA VAL A 156 -1.52 -2.89 3.56
C VAL A 156 -0.83 -1.99 2.53
N ALA A 157 -1.53 -1.56 1.48
CA ALA A 157 -0.96 -0.64 0.50
C ALA A 157 -0.59 0.71 1.13
N VAL A 158 -1.47 1.29 1.95
CA VAL A 158 -1.15 2.53 2.67
C VAL A 158 0.03 2.33 3.62
N LEU A 159 0.11 1.21 4.33
CA LEU A 159 1.28 0.94 5.16
C LEU A 159 2.56 0.74 4.31
N SER A 160 2.44 0.14 3.13
CA SER A 160 3.54 0.00 2.16
C SER A 160 4.02 1.36 1.66
N PHE A 161 3.10 2.30 1.44
CA PHE A 161 3.40 3.70 1.13
C PHE A 161 4.22 4.35 2.25
N PHE A 162 3.79 4.22 3.51
CA PHE A 162 4.55 4.74 4.65
C PHE A 162 5.90 4.04 4.86
N MET A 163 6.08 2.83 4.33
CA MET A 163 7.34 2.08 4.34
C MET A 163 8.13 2.22 3.02
N MET A 164 7.73 3.13 2.12
CA MET A 164 8.27 3.17 0.74
C MET A 164 9.78 3.36 0.65
N TYR A 165 10.39 4.00 1.65
CA TYR A 165 11.84 4.19 1.77
C TYR A 165 12.60 2.87 1.99
N THR A 166 11.94 1.83 2.51
CA THR A 166 12.48 0.46 2.64
C THR A 166 11.97 -0.51 1.58
N TRP A 167 11.13 -0.05 0.65
CA TRP A 167 10.55 -0.90 -0.38
C TRP A 167 11.63 -1.32 -1.39
N ALA A 168 11.89 -2.62 -1.45
CA ALA A 168 12.96 -3.22 -2.25
C ALA A 168 12.85 -2.81 -3.73
N PHE A 169 11.64 -2.84 -4.29
CA PHE A 169 11.43 -2.54 -5.71
C PHE A 169 11.49 -1.04 -6.05
N ASN A 170 11.52 -0.14 -5.05
CA ASN A 170 11.67 1.30 -5.28
C ASN A 170 13.14 1.73 -5.23
N HIS A 171 13.98 1.06 -4.43
CA HIS A 171 15.35 1.51 -4.14
C HIS A 171 16.44 0.51 -4.55
N GLY A 172 16.12 -0.77 -4.75
CA GLY A 172 17.11 -1.78 -5.13
C GLY A 172 17.31 -1.96 -6.63
N TRP A 173 16.54 -1.26 -7.45
CA TRP A 173 16.80 -1.12 -8.90
C TRP A 173 17.84 -0.03 -9.21
N VAL A 174 18.43 0.58 -8.17
CA VAL A 174 19.41 1.68 -8.26
C VAL A 174 20.77 1.23 -8.81
N ALA A 175 20.90 0.03 -9.38
CA ALA A 175 22.13 -0.36 -10.08
C ALA A 175 22.45 0.52 -11.31
N ALA A 176 21.46 1.23 -11.89
CA ALA A 176 21.70 2.13 -13.03
C ALA A 176 22.13 3.57 -12.67
N LYS A 177 21.94 4.03 -11.41
CA LYS A 177 22.49 5.30 -10.90
C LYS A 177 23.70 5.08 -9.99
N ALA A 178 23.80 3.92 -9.36
CA ALA A 178 24.97 3.52 -8.60
C ALA A 178 26.20 3.21 -9.48
N THR A 179 26.04 3.04 -10.80
CA THR A 179 27.10 2.98 -11.84
C THR A 179 28.23 3.97 -11.67
N ALA A 180 27.92 5.22 -11.30
CA ALA A 180 28.94 6.24 -11.10
C ALA A 180 29.68 6.10 -9.74
N LEU A 181 28.98 5.67 -8.69
CA LEU A 181 29.54 5.42 -7.35
C LEU A 181 30.31 4.09 -7.27
N PHE A 182 29.92 3.08 -8.08
CA PHE A 182 30.51 1.74 -8.12
C PHE A 182 31.98 1.73 -8.53
N ILE A 183 32.48 2.80 -9.15
CA ILE A 183 33.84 2.87 -9.70
C ILE A 183 34.79 3.58 -8.72
N THR A 184 34.29 4.39 -7.78
CA THR A 184 35.12 5.36 -7.03
C THR A 184 35.08 5.24 -5.51
N ASP A 185 34.07 4.59 -4.90
CA ASP A 185 33.93 4.52 -3.43
C ASP A 185 33.42 3.14 -2.94
N ASP A 186 34.32 2.34 -2.38
CA ASP A 186 34.02 1.02 -1.81
C ASP A 186 33.08 1.11 -0.58
N THR A 187 33.16 2.18 0.21
CA THR A 187 32.29 2.34 1.38
C THR A 187 30.85 2.60 0.96
N ALA A 188 30.64 3.47 -0.03
CA ALA A 188 29.33 3.71 -0.62
C ALA A 188 28.74 2.42 -1.23
N PHE A 189 29.58 1.61 -1.89
CA PHE A 189 29.19 0.33 -2.44
C PHE A 189 28.66 -0.64 -1.39
N GLN A 190 29.43 -0.85 -0.30
CA GLN A 190 29.03 -1.73 0.79
C GLN A 190 27.71 -1.28 1.44
N ASN A 191 27.50 0.04 1.57
CA ASN A 191 26.27 0.59 2.12
C ASN A 191 25.05 0.31 1.22
N ILE A 192 25.18 0.42 -0.11
CA ILE A 192 24.11 0.11 -1.06
C ILE A 192 23.73 -1.38 -0.98
N ILE A 193 24.71 -2.28 -0.91
CA ILE A 193 24.45 -3.72 -0.76
C ILE A 193 23.70 -4.00 0.56
N ARG A 194 24.17 -3.44 1.67
CA ARG A 194 23.53 -3.61 2.99
C ARG A 194 22.08 -3.10 3.01
N MET A 195 21.82 -1.96 2.34
CA MET A 195 20.48 -1.43 2.18
C MET A 195 19.61 -2.34 1.32
N GLY A 196 20.13 -2.85 0.20
CA GLY A 196 19.39 -3.78 -0.68
C GLY A 196 18.97 -5.07 0.03
N ILE A 197 19.87 -5.66 0.83
CA ILE A 197 19.57 -6.84 1.65
C ILE A 197 18.48 -6.51 2.68
N SER A 198 18.65 -5.42 3.44
CA SER A 198 17.70 -4.98 4.46
C SER A 198 16.31 -4.72 3.88
N ASN A 199 16.23 -3.97 2.78
CA ASN A 199 14.99 -3.65 2.09
C ASN A 199 14.28 -4.90 1.57
N THR A 200 15.03 -5.88 1.06
CA THR A 200 14.48 -7.15 0.59
C THR A 200 13.87 -7.97 1.71
N ILE A 201 14.55 -8.08 2.85
CA ILE A 201 14.05 -8.78 4.04
C ILE A 201 12.78 -8.09 4.57
N ILE A 202 12.82 -6.76 4.71
CA ILE A 202 11.69 -5.96 5.19
C ILE A 202 10.49 -6.12 4.25
N THR A 203 10.68 -5.90 2.95
CA THR A 203 9.63 -6.00 1.93
C THR A 203 9.02 -7.41 1.90
N THR A 204 9.86 -8.45 1.96
CA THR A 204 9.40 -9.84 1.99
C THR A 204 8.56 -10.11 3.23
N THR A 205 9.03 -9.69 4.40
CA THR A 205 8.28 -9.85 5.66
C THR A 205 6.95 -9.11 5.58
N PHE A 206 6.96 -7.90 5.05
CA PHE A 206 5.79 -7.05 4.89
C PHE A 206 4.77 -7.62 3.92
N LEU A 207 5.20 -8.35 2.89
CA LEU A 207 4.32 -9.05 1.95
C LEU A 207 3.84 -10.40 2.47
N MET A 208 4.61 -11.09 3.32
CA MET A 208 4.27 -12.44 3.81
C MET A 208 3.39 -12.42 5.06
N VAL A 209 3.69 -11.57 6.05
CA VAL A 209 2.95 -11.52 7.31
C VAL A 209 1.44 -11.29 7.09
N PRO A 210 1.01 -10.36 6.22
CA PRO A 210 -0.41 -10.16 5.95
C PRO A 210 -1.11 -11.38 5.34
N VAL A 211 -0.42 -12.11 4.46
CA VAL A 211 -0.93 -13.35 3.86
C VAL A 211 -1.23 -14.38 4.94
N TYR A 212 -0.30 -14.61 5.87
CA TYR A 212 -0.52 -15.54 6.97
C TYR A 212 -1.62 -15.08 7.94
N PHE A 213 -1.77 -13.76 8.14
CA PHE A 213 -2.86 -13.24 8.97
C PHE A 213 -4.23 -13.53 8.36
N LEU A 214 -4.36 -13.41 7.04
CA LEU A 214 -5.58 -13.80 6.31
C LEU A 214 -5.83 -15.32 6.41
N LEU A 215 -4.79 -16.13 6.20
CA LEU A 215 -4.88 -17.60 6.24
C LEU A 215 -5.27 -18.15 7.62
N LYS A 216 -4.96 -17.44 8.71
CA LYS A 216 -5.41 -17.80 10.06
C LYS A 216 -6.92 -17.72 10.24
N ARG A 217 -7.61 -16.92 9.42
CA ARG A 217 -9.03 -16.59 9.60
C ARG A 217 -9.93 -17.21 8.55
N TRP A 218 -9.45 -17.36 7.32
CA TRP A 218 -10.25 -17.83 6.19
C TRP A 218 -9.49 -18.83 5.32
N THR A 219 -10.24 -19.78 4.73
CA THR A 219 -9.79 -20.47 3.53
C THR A 219 -9.98 -19.52 2.35
N LEU A 220 -8.88 -18.98 1.83
CA LEU A 220 -8.96 -17.93 0.82
C LEU A 220 -9.44 -18.48 -0.53
N PRO A 221 -10.41 -17.82 -1.18
CA PRO A 221 -10.76 -18.15 -2.56
C PRO A 221 -9.58 -17.82 -3.48
N PHE A 222 -9.42 -18.60 -4.54
CA PHE A 222 -8.37 -18.38 -5.55
C PHE A 222 -8.39 -16.95 -6.08
N GLY A 223 -7.21 -16.41 -6.35
CA GLY A 223 -7.02 -15.03 -6.79
C GLY A 223 -6.94 -14.02 -5.65
N SER A 224 -7.08 -14.45 -4.39
CA SER A 224 -7.01 -13.52 -3.25
C SER A 224 -5.62 -12.93 -3.09
N ILE A 225 -4.58 -13.78 -3.16
CA ILE A 225 -3.20 -13.30 -3.01
C ILE A 225 -2.73 -12.61 -4.30
N THR A 226 -3.18 -13.08 -5.47
CA THR A 226 -2.96 -12.39 -6.74
C THR A 226 -3.48 -10.95 -6.70
N LEU A 227 -4.73 -10.73 -6.27
CA LEU A 227 -5.27 -9.37 -6.12
C LEU A 227 -4.46 -8.56 -5.11
N PHE A 228 -4.16 -9.15 -3.95
CA PHE A 228 -3.41 -8.50 -2.87
C PHE A 228 -2.05 -7.97 -3.35
N TYR A 229 -1.24 -8.82 -3.99
CA TYR A 229 0.07 -8.43 -4.50
C TYR A 229 -0.03 -7.49 -5.70
N THR A 230 -0.91 -7.78 -6.67
CA THR A 230 -1.03 -6.94 -7.87
C THR A 230 -1.40 -5.50 -7.50
N VAL A 231 -2.38 -5.29 -6.62
CA VAL A 231 -2.79 -3.95 -6.20
C VAL A 231 -1.67 -3.23 -5.45
N ASN A 232 -0.98 -3.91 -4.51
CA ASN A 232 0.14 -3.31 -3.80
C ASN A 232 1.26 -2.88 -4.75
N PHE A 233 1.67 -3.75 -5.69
CA PHE A 233 2.73 -3.45 -6.64
C PHE A 233 2.32 -2.34 -7.62
N VAL A 234 1.09 -2.35 -8.14
CA VAL A 234 0.57 -1.26 -8.98
C VAL A 234 0.65 0.07 -8.26
N LEU A 235 0.11 0.15 -7.04
CA LEU A 235 0.09 1.39 -6.27
C LEU A 235 1.51 1.88 -5.94
N MET A 236 2.39 1.00 -5.46
CA MET A 236 3.80 1.35 -5.20
C MET A 236 4.55 1.84 -6.44
N THR A 237 4.16 1.38 -7.63
CA THR A 237 4.76 1.79 -8.90
C THR A 237 4.27 3.15 -9.39
N ILE A 238 3.08 3.61 -8.97
CA ILE A 238 2.58 4.98 -9.23
C ILE A 238 3.56 6.01 -8.68
N ILE A 239 4.11 5.78 -7.49
CA ILE A 239 5.07 6.68 -6.81
C ILE A 239 6.28 6.96 -7.69
N ARG A 240 6.66 5.99 -8.54
CA ARG A 240 7.80 6.09 -9.48
C ARG A 240 7.38 6.48 -10.90
N GLY A 241 6.16 6.96 -11.11
CA GLY A 241 5.68 7.31 -12.45
C GLY A 241 5.67 6.12 -13.43
N PHE A 242 5.58 4.89 -12.92
CA PHE A 242 5.67 3.65 -13.70
C PHE A 242 7.03 3.37 -14.37
N GLU A 243 8.13 3.96 -13.89
CA GLU A 243 9.48 3.69 -14.41
C GLU A 243 9.86 2.21 -14.43
N ASN A 244 9.42 1.42 -13.45
CA ASN A 244 9.70 -0.03 -13.34
C ASN A 244 8.42 -0.87 -13.41
N ALA A 245 7.52 -0.60 -14.37
CA ALA A 245 6.21 -1.24 -14.47
C ALA A 245 6.24 -2.78 -14.52
N GLU A 246 7.35 -3.39 -14.95
CA GLU A 246 7.57 -4.84 -14.95
C GLU A 246 7.48 -5.49 -13.56
N VAL A 247 7.70 -4.74 -12.47
CA VAL A 247 7.53 -5.25 -11.10
C VAL A 247 6.07 -5.63 -10.80
N ILE A 248 5.11 -5.06 -11.51
CA ILE A 248 3.71 -5.46 -11.43
C ILE A 248 3.55 -6.93 -11.86
N GLY A 249 4.23 -7.34 -12.93
CA GLY A 249 4.22 -8.73 -13.41
C GLY A 249 4.79 -9.71 -12.36
N ILE A 250 5.80 -9.27 -11.61
CA ILE A 250 6.39 -10.03 -10.50
C ILE A 250 5.35 -10.25 -9.40
N GLY A 251 4.61 -9.20 -9.03
CA GLY A 251 3.51 -9.29 -8.07
C GLY A 251 2.40 -10.26 -8.52
N VAL A 252 2.02 -10.22 -9.80
CA VAL A 252 1.04 -11.14 -10.40
C VAL A 252 1.51 -12.59 -10.30
N VAL A 253 2.74 -12.88 -10.75
CA VAL A 253 3.30 -14.25 -10.73
C VAL A 253 3.44 -14.77 -9.30
N ALA A 254 3.98 -13.94 -8.39
CA ALA A 254 4.09 -14.29 -6.97
C ALA A 254 2.72 -14.60 -6.36
N GLY A 255 1.70 -13.80 -6.68
CA GLY A 255 0.36 -14.01 -6.16
C GLY A 255 -0.32 -15.27 -6.72
N LEU A 256 -0.13 -15.58 -8.00
CA LEU A 256 -0.63 -16.81 -8.62
C LEU A 256 0.02 -18.04 -7.99
N LEU A 257 1.35 -18.03 -7.80
CA LEU A 257 2.08 -19.10 -7.11
C LEU A 257 1.54 -19.29 -5.69
N ALA A 258 1.31 -18.20 -4.97
CA ALA A 258 0.76 -18.24 -3.62
C ALA A 258 -0.65 -18.85 -3.60
N ASP A 259 -1.54 -18.40 -4.48
CA ASP A 259 -2.90 -18.92 -4.58
C ASP A 259 -2.91 -20.43 -4.93
N ILE A 260 -2.01 -20.88 -5.83
CA ILE A 260 -1.84 -22.30 -6.16
C ILE A 260 -1.38 -23.09 -4.93
N PHE A 261 -0.37 -22.62 -4.20
CA PHE A 261 0.11 -23.33 -3.00
C PHE A 261 -0.94 -23.38 -1.91
N ILE A 262 -1.72 -22.31 -1.71
CA ILE A 262 -2.82 -22.26 -0.75
C ILE A 262 -3.92 -23.27 -1.13
N GLN A 263 -4.33 -23.32 -2.40
CA GLN A 263 -5.33 -24.29 -2.88
C GLN A 263 -4.91 -25.74 -2.63
N HIS A 264 -3.63 -26.05 -2.84
CA HIS A 264 -3.09 -27.39 -2.64
C HIS A 264 -2.60 -27.65 -1.20
N LYS A 265 -2.88 -26.73 -0.26
CA LYS A 265 -2.48 -26.78 1.15
C LYS A 265 -0.96 -26.97 1.36
N LYS A 266 -0.15 -26.46 0.43
CA LYS A 266 1.32 -26.53 0.45
C LYS A 266 1.93 -25.35 1.20
N PHE A 267 1.59 -25.18 2.48
CA PHE A 267 2.02 -24.02 3.29
C PHE A 267 3.54 -23.94 3.49
N THR A 268 4.25 -25.07 3.56
CA THR A 268 5.73 -25.06 3.60
C THR A 268 6.33 -24.54 2.30
N ALA A 269 5.76 -24.93 1.15
CA ALA A 269 6.21 -24.41 -0.15
C ALA A 269 5.91 -22.91 -0.26
N LEU A 270 4.74 -22.46 0.20
CA LEU A 270 4.42 -21.04 0.31
C LEU A 270 5.46 -20.28 1.15
N ALA A 271 5.85 -20.81 2.32
CA ALA A 271 6.80 -20.18 3.23
C ALA A 271 8.24 -20.09 2.69
N VAL A 272 8.63 -20.99 1.79
CA VAL A 272 10.01 -21.07 1.28
C VAL A 272 10.11 -20.49 -0.13
N VAL A 273 9.28 -20.97 -1.05
CA VAL A 273 9.37 -20.64 -2.48
C VAL A 273 8.98 -19.18 -2.75
N LEU A 274 7.98 -18.64 -2.04
CA LEU A 274 7.50 -17.29 -2.29
C LEU A 274 8.52 -16.21 -1.88
N PRO A 275 9.14 -16.26 -0.67
CA PRO A 275 10.28 -15.41 -0.35
C PRO A 275 11.44 -15.57 -1.33
N LEU A 276 11.84 -16.81 -1.65
CA LEU A 276 12.95 -17.05 -2.59
C LEU A 276 12.67 -16.47 -3.97
N PHE A 277 11.43 -16.57 -4.45
CA PHE A 277 11.03 -15.95 -5.72
C PHE A 277 11.21 -14.43 -5.68
N ILE A 278 10.70 -13.76 -4.65
CA ILE A 278 10.85 -12.30 -4.45
C ILE A 278 12.33 -11.91 -4.43
N TRP A 279 13.16 -12.69 -3.73
CA TRP A 279 14.59 -12.44 -3.60
C TRP A 279 15.35 -12.65 -4.90
N VAL A 280 15.14 -13.79 -5.57
CA VAL A 280 15.79 -14.10 -6.85
C VAL A 280 15.47 -13.04 -7.87
N VAL A 281 14.20 -12.63 -7.97
CA VAL A 281 13.80 -11.58 -8.90
C VAL A 281 14.48 -10.24 -8.61
N PHE A 282 14.55 -9.87 -7.33
CA PHE A 282 15.27 -8.67 -6.90
C PHE A 282 16.77 -8.73 -7.27
N TYR A 283 17.45 -9.83 -6.94
CA TYR A 283 18.87 -9.98 -7.20
C TYR A 283 19.21 -10.19 -8.68
N VAL A 284 18.33 -10.82 -9.47
CA VAL A 284 18.48 -10.91 -10.93
C VAL A 284 18.35 -9.53 -11.58
N GLY A 285 17.45 -8.67 -11.07
CA GLY A 285 17.39 -7.26 -11.47
C GLY A 285 18.72 -6.53 -11.24
N ILE A 286 19.30 -6.71 -10.05
CA ILE A 286 20.64 -6.18 -9.71
C ILE A 286 21.72 -6.73 -10.63
N LEU A 287 21.75 -8.05 -10.88
CA LEU A 287 22.75 -8.71 -11.71
C LEU A 287 22.69 -8.26 -13.18
N LYS A 288 21.49 -8.12 -13.76
CA LYS A 288 21.33 -7.62 -15.14
C LYS A 288 21.87 -6.22 -15.29
N ALA A 289 21.60 -5.36 -14.32
CA ALA A 289 22.19 -4.04 -14.30
C ALA A 289 23.71 -4.12 -14.21
N TRP A 290 24.27 -4.95 -13.31
CA TRP A 290 25.72 -5.17 -13.16
C TRP A 290 26.42 -5.65 -14.44
N VAL A 291 25.81 -6.59 -15.17
CA VAL A 291 26.34 -7.05 -16.48
C VAL A 291 26.29 -5.92 -17.52
N GLY A 292 25.25 -5.08 -17.49
CA GLY A 292 25.20 -3.84 -18.28
C GLY A 292 26.38 -2.90 -17.99
N ILE A 293 26.79 -2.78 -16.72
CA ILE A 293 27.96 -1.97 -16.30
C ILE A 293 29.25 -2.51 -16.90
N LEU A 294 29.49 -3.82 -16.78
CA LEU A 294 30.71 -4.46 -17.31
C LEU A 294 30.83 -4.27 -18.83
N ASN A 295 29.69 -4.22 -19.53
CA ASN A 295 29.65 -4.00 -20.97
C ASN A 295 29.90 -2.53 -21.35
N CYS A 296 29.32 -1.55 -20.62
CA CYS A 296 29.62 -0.12 -20.85
C CYS A 296 31.06 0.27 -20.49
N GLY A 297 31.61 -0.28 -19.40
CA GLY A 297 32.99 -0.03 -18.99
C GLY A 297 34.03 -0.56 -19.99
N ARG A 298 33.70 -1.59 -20.78
CA ARG A 298 34.55 -2.05 -21.89
C ARG A 298 34.52 -1.12 -23.10
N VAL A 299 33.44 -0.38 -23.34
CA VAL A 299 33.31 0.51 -24.51
C VAL A 299 34.10 1.81 -24.35
N GLN A 300 34.42 2.22 -23.11
CA GLN A 300 35.26 3.41 -22.84
C GLN A 300 36.77 3.10 -22.74
N LEU A 301 37.18 1.83 -22.91
CA LEU A 301 38.58 1.39 -22.82
C LEU A 301 39.18 0.97 -24.19
N TYR A 302 38.55 1.36 -25.29
CA TYR A 302 39.09 1.22 -26.66
C TYR A 302 39.04 2.55 -27.41
#